data_AF-A0A3N6AMP5-F1
#
_entry.id   AF-A0A3N6AMP5-F1
#
_cell.length_a   1.000
_cell.length_b   1.000
_cell.length_c   1.000
_cell.angle_alpha   90.00
_cell.angle_beta   90.00
_cell.angle_gamma   90.00
#
_symmetry.space_group_name_H-M   'P 1'
#
loop_
_entity.id
_entity.type
_entity.pdbx_description
1 polymer ?
#
loop_
_entity_poly.entity_id
_entity_poly.type
_entity_poly.pdbx_seq_one_letter_code
_entity_poly.pdbx_strand_id
1 'polypeptide(L)'
;MKSACFLMYSLLIIGTPLRADYSQQLLAIMELVEEKNYPEAIAGYEKFLAQAPKPLHGAVEFEIATLHAASGNKDRALVMMEQAIRSGFDDCLAVQQYEELKSIRSDPRFTALHSRVRVSEADLKELAWLKKEIENVNHDTKMMIIENTNRLDTGITIIPQSTIPVRETASAGVLFNREILKMMHLVQRKYVFESDKARMEHVGSMTVISGGASYEQVAESSRLAERAAEERKRAINARRFSLPPGAGSTARSCSEWK
;
A
#
# COMPACT_ATOMS: atom_id res chain seq x y z
N MET A 1 44.35 24.08 -10.79
CA MET A 1 44.80 24.40 -9.42
C MET A 1 43.58 24.23 -8.52
N LYS A 2 43.53 23.12 -7.77
CA LYS A 2 43.78 23.04 -6.30
C LYS A 2 42.69 23.80 -5.52
N SER A 3 42.04 23.32 -4.46
CA SER A 3 42.07 22.13 -3.59
C SER A 3 41.09 22.51 -2.46
N ALA A 4 40.15 21.66 -2.01
CA ALA A 4 40.25 20.79 -0.81
C ALA A 4 40.48 21.59 0.49
N CYS A 5 39.96 21.30 1.68
CA CYS A 5 39.28 20.19 2.36
C CYS A 5 38.88 20.78 3.74
N PHE A 6 37.83 20.35 4.45
CA PHE A 6 37.85 19.35 5.53
C PHE A 6 36.40 19.25 6.06
N LEU A 7 35.65 18.13 6.06
CA LEU A 7 35.77 16.82 6.75
C LEU A 7 35.58 16.84 8.28
N MET A 8 34.58 16.03 8.69
CA MET A 8 34.47 15.21 9.90
C MET A 8 33.82 15.81 11.15
N TYR A 9 32.55 15.44 11.36
CA TYR A 9 32.17 14.85 12.65
C TYR A 9 31.55 13.48 12.39
N SER A 10 32.29 12.44 12.75
CA SER A 10 31.81 11.07 12.89
C SER A 10 31.44 10.86 14.35
N LEU A 11 30.18 10.54 14.63
CA LEU A 11 29.81 9.79 15.82
C LEU A 11 29.01 8.58 15.36
N LEU A 12 29.66 7.43 15.50
CA LEU A 12 29.13 6.10 15.41
C LEU A 12 27.95 5.96 16.36
N ILE A 13 26.75 6.02 15.83
CA ILE A 13 25.69 5.11 16.26
C ILE A 13 25.76 3.97 15.26
N ILE A 14 25.85 2.74 15.75
CA ILE A 14 25.61 1.53 14.97
C ILE A 14 24.13 1.57 14.57
N GLY A 15 23.85 2.37 13.55
CA GLY A 15 22.56 2.47 12.90
C GLY A 15 22.69 1.70 11.61
N THR A 16 21.95 0.60 11.50
CA THR A 16 21.63 -0.02 10.21
C THR A 16 21.44 1.08 9.14
N PRO A 17 21.99 0.92 7.92
CA PRO A 17 21.83 1.94 6.88
C PRO A 17 20.35 2.30 6.77
N LEU A 18 20.05 3.61 6.74
CA LEU A 18 18.71 4.13 6.48
C LEU A 18 18.10 3.27 5.39
N ARG A 19 17.06 2.50 5.74
CA ARG A 19 16.35 1.63 4.81
C ARG A 19 15.90 2.53 3.67
N ALA A 20 16.38 2.27 2.45
CA ALA A 20 16.06 3.11 1.30
C ALA A 20 14.53 3.28 1.23
N ASP A 21 14.08 4.54 1.20
CA ASP A 21 12.66 4.85 1.10
C ASP A 21 12.24 4.71 -0.36
N TYR A 22 11.66 3.56 -0.68
CA TYR A 22 11.19 3.22 -2.02
C TYR A 22 9.78 3.76 -2.30
N SER A 23 9.15 4.42 -1.33
CA SER A 23 7.73 4.80 -1.41
C SER A 23 7.43 5.72 -2.59
N GLN A 24 8.32 6.67 -2.87
CA GLN A 24 8.14 7.59 -4.00
C GLN A 24 8.24 6.87 -5.36
N GLN A 25 9.18 5.93 -5.49
CA GLN A 25 9.34 5.17 -6.73
C GLN A 25 8.14 4.24 -6.96
N LEU A 26 7.73 3.50 -5.93
CA LEU A 26 6.60 2.59 -6.03
C LEU A 26 5.28 3.34 -6.27
N LEU A 27 5.09 4.51 -5.65
CA LEU A 27 3.93 5.37 -5.93
C LEU A 27 3.84 5.76 -7.41
N ALA A 28 4.94 6.24 -8.00
CA ALA A 28 4.97 6.59 -9.42
C ALA A 28 4.68 5.39 -10.33
N ILE A 29 5.15 4.19 -9.96
CA ILE A 29 4.83 2.97 -10.71
C ILE A 29 3.35 2.62 -10.58
N MET A 30 2.76 2.73 -9.39
CA MET A 30 1.34 2.47 -9.15
C MET A 30 0.43 3.43 -9.93
N GLU A 31 0.79 4.71 -10.04
CA GLU A 31 0.10 5.69 -10.88
C GLU A 31 0.05 5.22 -12.35
N LEU A 32 1.17 4.73 -12.90
CA LEU A 32 1.21 4.15 -14.25
C LEU A 32 0.31 2.91 -14.39
N VAL A 33 0.21 2.08 -13.35
CA VAL A 33 -0.70 0.92 -13.34
C VAL A 33 -2.16 1.37 -13.37
N GLU A 34 -2.53 2.38 -12.58
CA GLU A 34 -3.89 2.96 -12.56
C GLU A 34 -4.26 3.56 -13.93
N GLU A 35 -3.31 4.23 -14.59
CA GLU A 35 -3.47 4.76 -15.94
C GLU A 35 -3.44 3.70 -17.05
N LYS A 36 -3.21 2.43 -16.69
CA LYS A 36 -3.03 1.29 -17.60
C LYS A 36 -1.86 1.43 -18.56
N ASN A 37 -0.86 2.23 -18.20
CA ASN A 37 0.37 2.36 -18.95
C ASN A 37 1.35 1.23 -18.60
N TYR A 38 0.96 0.00 -18.97
CA TYR A 38 1.65 -1.22 -18.55
C TYR A 38 3.12 -1.33 -18.98
N PRO A 39 3.56 -0.92 -20.20
CA PRO A 39 4.97 -1.03 -20.57
C PRO A 39 5.89 -0.21 -19.66
N GLU A 40 5.50 1.03 -19.35
CA GLU A 40 6.23 1.94 -18.47
C GLU A 40 6.19 1.46 -17.01
N ALA A 41 5.04 0.94 -16.56
CA ALA A 41 4.93 0.34 -15.24
C ALA A 41 5.86 -0.88 -15.08
N ILE A 42 5.91 -1.76 -16.09
CA ILE A 42 6.83 -2.92 -16.12
C ILE A 42 8.28 -2.45 -16.04
N ALA A 43 8.69 -1.50 -16.88
CA ALA A 43 10.05 -0.96 -16.85
C ALA A 43 10.40 -0.32 -15.49
N GLY A 44 9.42 0.34 -14.86
CA GLY A 44 9.53 0.88 -13.51
C GLY A 44 9.77 -0.21 -12.46
N TYR A 45 8.99 -1.29 -12.50
CA TYR A 45 9.17 -2.44 -11.61
C TYR A 45 10.49 -3.19 -11.86
N GLU A 46 10.93 -3.37 -13.10
CA GLU A 46 12.23 -3.98 -13.41
C GLU A 46 13.39 -3.15 -12.83
N LYS A 47 13.33 -1.83 -12.98
CA LYS A 47 14.31 -0.91 -12.37
C LYS A 47 14.26 -0.97 -10.84
N PHE A 48 13.07 -1.08 -10.26
CA PHE A 48 12.91 -1.24 -8.82
C PHE A 48 13.51 -2.56 -8.33
N LEU A 49 13.23 -3.67 -9.01
CA LEU A 49 13.71 -5.00 -8.68
C LEU A 49 15.25 -5.06 -8.57
N ALA A 50 15.96 -4.34 -9.45
CA ALA A 50 17.43 -4.27 -9.46
C ALA A 50 18.04 -3.71 -8.16
N GLN A 51 17.28 -2.91 -7.40
CA GLN A 51 17.72 -2.30 -6.14
C GLN A 51 16.88 -2.72 -4.92
N ALA A 52 15.81 -3.49 -5.14
CA ALA A 52 14.91 -3.94 -4.08
C ALA A 52 15.63 -4.95 -3.16
N PRO A 53 15.34 -4.94 -1.85
CA PRO A 53 15.77 -5.99 -0.95
C PRO A 53 15.23 -7.35 -1.42
N LYS A 54 16.06 -8.40 -1.31
CA LYS A 54 15.69 -9.78 -1.72
C LYS A 54 14.31 -10.24 -1.24
N PRO A 55 13.86 -9.96 0.00
CA PRO A 55 12.53 -10.38 0.45
C PRO A 55 11.36 -9.80 -0.35
N LEU A 56 11.57 -8.74 -1.15
CA LEU A 56 10.52 -8.15 -1.99
C LEU A 56 10.53 -8.69 -3.43
N HIS A 57 11.57 -9.42 -3.84
CA HIS A 57 11.75 -9.84 -5.24
C HIS A 57 10.55 -10.62 -5.76
N GLY A 58 10.10 -11.64 -5.02
CA GLY A 58 8.96 -12.45 -5.44
C GLY A 58 7.68 -11.65 -5.65
N ALA A 59 7.40 -10.66 -4.79
CA ALA A 59 6.21 -9.82 -4.94
C ALA A 59 6.32 -8.87 -6.15
N VAL A 60 7.49 -8.27 -6.38
CA VAL A 60 7.71 -7.39 -7.53
C VAL A 60 7.65 -8.15 -8.85
N GLU A 61 8.26 -9.34 -8.92
CA GLU A 61 8.18 -10.21 -10.10
C GLU A 61 6.73 -10.66 -10.36
N PHE A 62 5.94 -10.88 -9.31
CA PHE A 62 4.51 -11.15 -9.43
C PHE A 62 3.75 -9.95 -10.02
N GLU A 63 4.02 -8.71 -9.58
CA GLU A 63 3.43 -7.52 -10.20
C GLU A 63 3.80 -7.39 -11.69
N ILE A 64 5.04 -7.71 -12.08
CA ILE A 64 5.40 -7.75 -13.51
C ILE A 64 4.61 -8.84 -14.25
N ALA A 65 4.40 -10.00 -13.62
CA ALA A 65 3.60 -11.08 -14.19
C ALA A 65 2.14 -10.68 -14.42
N THR A 66 1.51 -9.99 -13.46
CA THR A 66 0.12 -9.52 -13.56
C THR A 66 -0.02 -8.49 -14.68
N LEU A 67 0.92 -7.56 -14.83
CA LEU A 67 0.93 -6.58 -15.91
C LEU A 67 1.08 -7.22 -17.29
N HIS A 68 1.96 -8.22 -17.44
CA HIS A 68 2.05 -8.99 -18.68
C HIS A 68 0.75 -9.76 -18.99
N ALA A 69 0.09 -10.32 -17.98
CA ALA A 69 -1.17 -11.02 -18.15
C ALA A 69 -2.30 -10.07 -18.59
N ALA A 70 -2.36 -8.87 -17.98
CA ALA A 70 -3.29 -7.81 -18.31
C ALA A 70 -3.06 -7.25 -19.72
N SER A 71 -1.81 -7.20 -20.19
CA SER A 71 -1.45 -6.78 -21.55
C SER A 71 -1.60 -7.89 -22.60
N GLY A 72 -2.11 -9.07 -22.22
CA GLY A 72 -2.30 -10.22 -23.11
C GLY A 72 -1.03 -11.02 -23.45
N ASN A 73 0.12 -10.70 -22.85
CA ASN A 73 1.39 -11.39 -23.07
C ASN A 73 1.52 -12.62 -22.15
N LYS A 74 0.74 -13.66 -22.46
CA LYS A 74 0.58 -14.85 -21.62
C LYS A 74 1.88 -15.58 -21.30
N ASP A 75 2.75 -15.77 -22.30
CA ASP A 75 3.99 -16.51 -22.09
C ASP A 75 4.96 -15.76 -21.17
N ARG A 76 5.07 -14.42 -21.31
CA ARG A 76 5.87 -13.61 -20.39
C ARG A 76 5.28 -13.58 -18.99
N ALA A 77 3.95 -13.50 -18.87
CA ALA A 77 3.29 -13.58 -17.57
C ALA A 77 3.63 -14.88 -16.83
N LEU A 78 3.59 -16.02 -17.51
CA LEU A 78 3.91 -17.32 -16.92
C LEU A 78 5.39 -17.45 -16.54
N VAL A 79 6.31 -16.93 -17.35
CA VAL A 79 7.75 -16.90 -17.02
C VAL A 79 7.98 -16.06 -15.76
N MET A 80 7.39 -14.87 -15.70
CA MET A 80 7.54 -13.98 -14.54
C MET A 80 6.89 -14.57 -13.28
N MET A 81 5.74 -15.23 -13.42
CA MET A 81 5.10 -15.95 -12.31
C MET A 81 5.99 -17.07 -11.77
N GLU A 82 6.68 -17.81 -12.63
CA GLU A 82 7.64 -18.83 -12.19
C GLU A 82 8.83 -18.21 -11.44
N GLN A 83 9.34 -17.08 -11.92
CA GLN A 83 10.41 -16.33 -11.24
C GLN A 83 9.95 -15.85 -9.86
N ALA A 84 8.78 -15.24 -9.78
CA ALA A 84 8.17 -14.80 -8.53
C ALA A 84 8.15 -15.91 -7.47
N ILE A 85 7.66 -17.10 -7.85
CA ILE A 85 7.60 -18.27 -6.98
C ILE A 85 9.00 -18.72 -6.55
N ARG A 86 9.97 -18.75 -7.47
CA ARG A 86 11.37 -19.09 -7.15
C ARG A 86 12.01 -18.08 -6.19
N SER A 87 11.59 -16.82 -6.28
CA SER A 87 12.00 -15.73 -5.38
C SER A 87 11.21 -15.67 -4.07
N GLY A 88 10.35 -16.67 -3.80
CA GLY A 88 9.65 -16.83 -2.53
C GLY A 88 8.26 -16.21 -2.46
N PHE A 89 7.66 -15.86 -3.59
CA PHE A 89 6.28 -15.39 -3.63
C PHE A 89 5.29 -16.43 -3.07
N ASP A 90 4.46 -16.01 -2.13
CA ASP A 90 3.57 -16.86 -1.34
C ASP A 90 2.16 -16.27 -1.10
N ASP A 91 1.79 -15.21 -1.81
CA ASP A 91 0.46 -14.57 -1.65
C ASP A 91 -0.62 -15.34 -2.42
N CYS A 92 -1.17 -16.39 -1.80
CA CYS A 92 -2.23 -17.21 -2.37
C CYS A 92 -3.47 -16.40 -2.79
N LEU A 93 -3.80 -15.34 -2.04
CA LEU A 93 -5.00 -14.54 -2.29
C LEU A 93 -4.85 -13.76 -3.61
N ALA A 94 -3.68 -13.18 -3.86
CA ALA A 94 -3.41 -12.45 -5.09
C ALA A 94 -3.55 -13.36 -6.33
N VAL A 95 -2.96 -14.56 -6.30
CA VAL A 95 -3.06 -15.53 -7.40
C VAL A 95 -4.51 -15.90 -7.73
N GLN A 96 -5.35 -16.00 -6.70
CA GLN A 96 -6.74 -16.43 -6.83
C GLN A 96 -7.69 -15.29 -7.20
N GLN A 97 -7.40 -14.05 -6.80
CA GLN A 97 -8.37 -12.95 -6.85
C GLN A 97 -8.09 -11.93 -7.96
N TYR A 98 -6.85 -11.81 -8.44
CA TYR A 98 -6.50 -10.75 -9.39
C TYR A 98 -7.10 -11.03 -10.78
N GLU A 99 -7.88 -10.07 -11.28
CA GLU A 99 -8.60 -10.18 -12.56
C GLU A 99 -7.62 -10.10 -13.74
N GLU A 100 -6.49 -9.42 -13.54
CA GLU A 100 -5.38 -9.29 -14.48
C GLU A 100 -4.85 -10.66 -14.94
N LEU A 101 -4.93 -11.67 -14.05
CA LEU A 101 -4.49 -13.03 -14.33
C LEU A 101 -5.52 -13.85 -15.13
N LYS A 102 -6.74 -13.36 -15.34
CA LYS A 102 -7.82 -14.12 -15.99
C LYS A 102 -7.43 -14.69 -17.35
N SER A 103 -6.60 -13.98 -18.10
CA SER A 103 -6.13 -14.40 -19.43
C SER A 103 -5.25 -15.67 -19.40
N ILE A 104 -4.63 -15.99 -18.27
CA ILE A 104 -3.74 -17.14 -18.07
C ILE A 104 -4.28 -18.20 -17.09
N ARG A 105 -5.38 -17.93 -16.38
CA ARG A 105 -5.94 -18.85 -15.37
C ARG A 105 -6.26 -20.26 -15.89
N SER A 106 -6.70 -20.38 -17.14
CA SER A 106 -7.02 -21.67 -17.76
C SER A 106 -5.81 -22.39 -18.36
N ASP A 107 -4.63 -21.77 -18.36
CA ASP A 107 -3.41 -22.40 -18.87
C ASP A 107 -2.95 -23.51 -17.88
N PRO A 108 -2.71 -24.75 -18.34
CA PRO A 108 -2.21 -25.83 -17.49
C PRO A 108 -0.91 -25.47 -16.76
N ARG A 109 -0.05 -24.66 -17.38
CA ARG A 109 1.19 -24.16 -16.77
C ARG A 109 0.90 -23.26 -15.57
N PHE A 110 -0.12 -22.40 -15.66
CA PHE A 110 -0.56 -21.59 -14.52
C PHE A 110 -1.04 -22.45 -13.35
N THR A 111 -1.80 -23.50 -13.64
CA THR A 111 -2.28 -24.43 -12.61
C THR A 111 -1.12 -25.13 -11.89
N ALA A 112 -0.11 -25.54 -12.64
CA ALA A 112 1.12 -26.14 -12.09
C ALA A 112 1.95 -25.14 -11.27
N LEU A 113 1.97 -23.86 -11.65
CA LEU A 113 2.63 -22.80 -10.86
C LEU A 113 1.86 -22.49 -9.58
N HIS A 114 0.54 -22.34 -9.65
CA HIS A 114 -0.31 -22.05 -8.50
C HIS A 114 -0.20 -23.12 -7.41
N SER A 115 -0.11 -24.41 -7.77
CA SER A 115 0.05 -25.50 -6.78
C SER A 115 1.40 -25.47 -6.04
N ARG A 116 2.41 -24.78 -6.59
CA ARG A 116 3.73 -24.60 -5.98
C ARG A 116 3.79 -23.45 -4.98
N VAL A 117 2.84 -22.52 -5.01
CA VAL A 117 2.76 -21.41 -4.05
C VAL A 117 2.36 -21.99 -2.69
N ARG A 118 3.11 -21.65 -1.63
CA ARG A 118 2.88 -22.19 -0.28
C ARG A 118 2.81 -21.07 0.73
N VAL A 119 1.82 -21.13 1.61
CA VAL A 119 1.61 -20.13 2.67
C VAL A 119 1.24 -20.84 3.99
N SER A 120 1.64 -20.27 5.12
CA SER A 120 1.17 -20.73 6.43
C SER A 120 -0.23 -20.20 6.74
N GLU A 121 -0.95 -20.82 7.67
CA GLU A 121 -2.25 -20.31 8.11
C GLU A 121 -2.13 -18.91 8.71
N ALA A 122 -1.09 -18.69 9.52
CA ALA A 122 -0.84 -17.42 10.17
C ALA A 122 -0.57 -16.30 9.14
N ASP A 123 0.22 -16.60 8.11
CA ASP A 123 0.53 -15.64 7.05
C ASP A 123 -0.67 -15.40 6.14
N LEU A 124 -1.46 -16.43 5.81
CA LEU A 124 -2.69 -16.28 5.02
C LEU A 124 -3.72 -15.38 5.71
N LYS A 125 -3.92 -15.53 7.02
CA LYS A 125 -4.80 -14.66 7.81
C LYS A 125 -4.29 -13.23 7.84
N GLU A 126 -2.98 -13.05 7.95
CA GLU A 126 -2.38 -11.72 7.94
C GLU A 126 -2.48 -11.06 6.55
N LEU A 127 -2.24 -11.79 5.47
CA LEU A 127 -2.44 -11.34 4.10
C LEU A 127 -3.89 -10.90 3.85
N ALA A 128 -4.85 -11.71 4.28
CA ALA A 128 -6.28 -11.38 4.16
C ALA A 128 -6.60 -10.06 4.87
N TRP A 129 -6.07 -9.90 6.09
CA TRP A 129 -6.23 -8.67 6.84
C TRP A 129 -5.56 -7.47 6.17
N LEU A 130 -4.30 -7.60 5.71
CA LEU A 130 -3.53 -6.54 5.06
C LEU A 130 -4.24 -6.02 3.81
N LYS A 131 -4.70 -6.93 2.93
CA LYS A 131 -5.45 -6.56 1.73
C LYS A 131 -6.73 -5.84 2.07
N LYS A 132 -7.48 -6.34 3.07
CA LYS A 132 -8.70 -5.68 3.51
C LYS A 132 -8.43 -4.29 4.09
N GLU A 133 -7.33 -4.14 4.83
CA GLU A 133 -6.98 -2.87 5.42
C GLU A 133 -6.50 -1.84 4.38
N ILE A 134 -5.81 -2.26 3.33
CA ILE A 134 -5.50 -1.40 2.18
C ILE A 134 -6.78 -0.87 1.52
N GLU A 135 -7.80 -1.71 1.33
CA GLU A 135 -9.12 -1.28 0.84
C GLU A 135 -9.78 -0.26 1.79
N ASN A 136 -9.73 -0.51 3.11
CA ASN A 136 -10.28 0.39 4.11
C ASN A 136 -9.57 1.74 4.11
N VAL A 137 -8.23 1.77 4.01
CA VAL A 137 -7.44 3.01 3.91
C VAL A 137 -7.85 3.79 2.67
N ASN A 138 -8.03 3.14 1.52
CA ASN A 138 -8.51 3.77 0.30
C ASN A 138 -9.92 4.36 0.46
N HIS A 139 -10.84 3.61 1.08
CA HIS A 139 -12.18 4.08 1.37
C HIS A 139 -12.17 5.30 2.31
N ASP A 140 -11.48 5.20 3.45
CA ASP A 140 -11.39 6.24 4.46
C ASP A 140 -10.77 7.53 3.87
N THR A 141 -9.78 7.39 2.98
CA THR A 141 -9.19 8.52 2.24
C THR A 141 -10.23 9.27 1.43
N LYS A 142 -11.06 8.56 0.66
CA LYS A 142 -12.14 9.16 -0.14
C LYS A 142 -13.17 9.85 0.75
N MET A 143 -13.54 9.21 1.86
CA MET A 143 -14.51 9.79 2.80
C MET A 143 -13.99 11.09 3.43
N MET A 144 -12.72 11.13 3.86
CA MET A 144 -12.10 12.36 4.38
C MET A 144 -12.10 13.50 3.35
N ILE A 145 -11.76 13.21 2.10
CA ILE A 145 -11.76 14.21 1.01
C ILE A 145 -13.18 14.74 0.74
N ILE A 146 -14.18 13.85 0.72
CA ILE A 146 -15.59 14.23 0.53
C ILE A 146 -16.05 15.13 1.68
N GLU A 147 -15.78 14.74 2.92
CA GLU A 147 -16.15 15.52 4.11
C GLU A 147 -15.49 16.91 4.12
N ASN A 148 -14.24 17.01 3.66
CA ASN A 148 -13.54 18.28 3.53
C ASN A 148 -14.25 19.28 2.61
N THR A 149 -15.00 18.82 1.61
CA THR A 149 -15.65 19.71 0.63
C THR A 149 -16.65 20.67 1.29
N ASN A 150 -17.26 20.26 2.41
CA ASN A 150 -18.31 21.02 3.10
C ASN A 150 -17.87 21.65 4.43
N ARG A 151 -16.60 21.51 4.80
CA ARG A 151 -16.09 22.07 6.07
C ARG A 151 -15.87 23.57 5.95
N LEU A 152 -16.27 24.29 6.99
CA LEU A 152 -16.17 25.75 7.09
C LEU A 152 -14.98 26.21 7.95
N ASP A 153 -14.42 25.31 8.75
CA ASP A 153 -13.24 25.58 9.55
C ASP A 153 -11.96 25.60 8.69
N THR A 154 -10.83 26.01 9.29
CA THR A 154 -9.50 26.00 8.65
C THR A 154 -8.55 24.98 9.31
N GLY A 155 -9.06 24.07 10.14
CA GLY A 155 -8.28 23.07 10.84
C GLY A 155 -7.85 21.92 9.93
N ILE A 156 -6.65 21.38 10.12
CA ILE A 156 -6.16 20.22 9.36
C ILE A 156 -6.94 18.96 9.76
N THR A 157 -7.25 18.11 8.77
CA THR A 157 -7.91 16.83 9.01
C THR A 157 -7.00 15.89 9.81
N ILE A 158 -7.52 15.31 10.89
CA ILE A 158 -6.80 14.27 11.63
C ILE A 158 -6.95 12.94 10.88
N ILE A 159 -5.82 12.33 10.55
CA ILE A 159 -5.75 11.13 9.69
C ILE A 159 -5.26 9.93 10.52
N PRO A 160 -6.15 9.21 11.23
CA PRO A 160 -5.75 8.05 12.01
C PRO A 160 -5.20 6.95 11.10
N GLN A 161 -4.19 6.21 11.57
CA GLN A 161 -3.49 5.18 10.80
C GLN A 161 -3.62 3.83 11.48
N SER A 162 -3.67 2.77 10.68
CA SER A 162 -3.75 1.41 11.19
C SER A 162 -2.42 0.94 11.76
N THR A 163 -2.48 0.12 12.82
CA THR A 163 -1.26 -0.47 13.38
C THR A 163 -0.82 -1.64 12.50
N ILE A 164 0.37 -1.52 11.91
CA ILE A 164 0.95 -2.57 11.07
C ILE A 164 1.40 -3.72 11.96
N PRO A 165 1.04 -4.98 11.65
CA PRO A 165 1.52 -6.13 12.39
C PRO A 165 3.05 -6.18 12.42
N VAL A 166 3.62 -6.50 13.59
CA VAL A 166 5.08 -6.62 13.79
C VAL A 166 5.51 -8.06 14.08
N ARG A 167 4.60 -9.03 13.93
CA ARG A 167 4.89 -10.45 14.11
C ARG A 167 6.02 -10.87 13.16
N GLU A 168 6.93 -11.71 13.64
CA GLU A 168 7.95 -12.32 12.80
C GLU A 168 7.32 -13.27 11.78
N THR A 169 7.78 -13.19 10.54
CA THR A 169 7.40 -14.09 9.46
C THR A 169 8.50 -14.12 8.40
N ALA A 170 8.63 -15.26 7.73
CA ALA A 170 9.47 -15.42 6.54
C ALA A 170 8.68 -15.19 5.23
N SER A 171 7.37 -14.93 5.32
CA SER A 171 6.50 -14.75 4.16
C SER A 171 6.83 -13.46 3.41
N ALA A 172 7.29 -13.59 2.17
CA ALA A 172 7.62 -12.45 1.31
C ALA A 172 6.36 -11.62 1.00
N GLY A 173 5.22 -12.28 0.77
CA GLY A 173 3.93 -11.65 0.52
C GLY A 173 3.46 -10.83 1.71
N VAL A 174 3.54 -11.36 2.94
CA VAL A 174 3.18 -10.58 4.14
C VAL A 174 4.08 -9.36 4.28
N LEU A 175 5.40 -9.53 4.15
CA LEU A 175 6.36 -8.42 4.27
C LEU A 175 6.11 -7.33 3.21
N PHE A 176 5.86 -7.73 1.97
CA PHE A 176 5.52 -6.81 0.89
C PHE A 176 4.22 -6.05 1.16
N ASN A 177 3.13 -6.75 1.49
CA ASN A 177 1.84 -6.11 1.76
C ASN A 177 1.89 -5.18 3.00
N ARG A 178 2.77 -5.45 3.98
CA ARG A 178 3.05 -4.49 5.07
C ARG A 178 3.70 -3.21 4.55
N GLU A 179 4.65 -3.30 3.62
CA GLU A 179 5.24 -2.10 2.98
C GLU A 179 4.21 -1.37 2.11
N ILE A 180 3.35 -2.08 1.36
CA ILE A 180 2.22 -1.46 0.64
C ILE A 180 1.34 -0.67 1.61
N LEU A 181 0.93 -1.24 2.74
CA LEU A 181 0.10 -0.53 3.71
C LEU A 181 0.78 0.74 4.27
N LYS A 182 2.10 0.72 4.50
CA LYS A 182 2.84 1.95 4.87
C LYS A 182 2.79 3.02 3.79
N MET A 183 2.94 2.61 2.53
CA MET A 183 2.85 3.54 1.41
C MET A 183 1.44 4.10 1.30
N MET A 184 0.40 3.29 1.48
CA MET A 184 -0.98 3.75 1.48
C MET A 184 -1.25 4.76 2.61
N HIS A 185 -0.66 4.57 3.79
CA HIS A 185 -0.68 5.55 4.88
C HIS A 185 0.01 6.89 4.50
N LEU A 186 1.08 6.86 3.70
CA LEU A 186 1.73 8.07 3.18
C LEU A 186 0.87 8.77 2.12
N VAL A 187 0.32 8.00 1.17
CA VAL A 187 -0.54 8.50 0.09
C VAL A 187 -1.82 9.12 0.65
N GLN A 188 -2.46 8.47 1.62
CA GLN A 188 -3.63 9.00 2.32
C GLN A 188 -3.32 10.38 2.92
N ARG A 189 -2.20 10.51 3.65
CA ARG A 189 -1.79 11.80 4.23
C ARG A 189 -1.59 12.88 3.17
N LYS A 190 -0.91 12.55 2.08
CA LYS A 190 -0.68 13.48 0.96
C LYS A 190 -2.02 13.96 0.37
N TYR A 191 -2.92 13.05 0.01
CA TYR A 191 -4.18 13.42 -0.66
C TYR A 191 -5.15 14.17 0.25
N VAL A 192 -5.25 13.77 1.53
CA VAL A 192 -6.08 14.52 2.47
C VAL A 192 -5.51 15.90 2.75
N PHE A 193 -4.18 16.05 2.83
CA PHE A 193 -3.54 17.36 3.00
C PHE A 193 -3.78 18.29 1.79
N GLU A 194 -3.65 17.79 0.56
CA GLU A 194 -3.97 18.58 -0.63
C GLU A 194 -5.46 18.97 -0.66
N SER A 195 -6.35 18.08 -0.22
CA SER A 195 -7.78 18.40 -0.05
C SER A 195 -8.01 19.48 1.01
N ASP A 196 -7.32 19.42 2.16
CA ASP A 196 -7.39 20.45 3.19
C ASP A 196 -6.95 21.81 2.65
N LYS A 197 -5.86 21.86 1.88
CA LYS A 197 -5.35 23.08 1.26
C LYS A 197 -6.37 23.70 0.31
N ALA A 198 -6.90 22.91 -0.63
CA ALA A 198 -7.91 23.37 -1.58
C ALA A 198 -9.16 23.91 -0.87
N ARG A 199 -9.61 23.22 0.18
CA ARG A 199 -10.72 23.69 1.02
C ARG A 199 -10.40 25.01 1.72
N MET A 200 -9.23 25.14 2.36
CA MET A 200 -8.86 26.38 3.07
C MET A 200 -8.78 27.59 2.12
N GLU A 201 -8.24 27.39 0.91
CA GLU A 201 -8.22 28.40 -0.15
C GLU A 201 -9.64 28.78 -0.59
N HIS A 202 -10.54 27.80 -0.72
CA HIS A 202 -11.95 28.03 -1.03
C HIS A 202 -12.66 28.83 0.06
N VAL A 203 -12.52 28.45 1.34
CA VAL A 203 -13.11 29.16 2.49
C VAL A 203 -12.59 30.61 2.57
N GLY A 204 -11.29 30.82 2.33
CA GLY A 204 -10.69 32.15 2.27
C GLY A 204 -11.30 33.00 1.16
N SER A 205 -11.48 32.42 -0.03
CA SER A 205 -12.09 33.09 -1.19
C SER A 205 -13.56 33.45 -0.92
N MET A 206 -14.34 32.53 -0.35
CA MET A 206 -15.75 32.76 0.00
C MET A 206 -15.90 33.85 1.06
N THR A 207 -14.98 33.94 2.01
CA THR A 207 -14.97 34.99 3.03
C THR A 207 -14.87 36.39 2.40
N VAL A 208 -14.09 36.54 1.34
CA VAL A 208 -13.94 37.80 0.59
C VAL A 208 -15.18 38.11 -0.24
N ILE A 209 -15.79 37.11 -0.87
CA ILE A 209 -16.90 37.30 -1.83
C ILE A 209 -18.24 37.52 -1.12
N SER A 210 -18.60 36.66 -0.16
CA SER A 210 -19.94 36.59 0.43
C SER A 210 -20.00 36.95 1.91
N GLY A 211 -18.87 37.34 2.51
CA GLY A 211 -18.71 37.35 3.96
C GLY A 211 -18.42 35.94 4.50
N GLY A 212 -17.65 35.87 5.58
CA GLY A 212 -17.26 34.59 6.18
C GLY A 212 -18.42 33.90 6.91
N ALA A 213 -18.27 32.60 7.16
CA ALA A 213 -19.14 31.86 8.06
C ALA A 213 -19.10 32.47 9.48
N SER A 214 -20.20 32.35 10.23
CA SER A 214 -20.23 32.81 11.61
C SER A 214 -19.26 32.00 12.47
N TYR A 215 -18.80 32.59 13.58
CA TYR A 215 -17.95 31.89 14.54
C TYR A 215 -18.59 30.57 15.02
N GLU A 216 -19.91 30.57 15.23
CA GLU A 216 -20.65 29.38 15.65
C GLU A 216 -20.63 28.28 14.59
N GLN A 217 -20.80 28.62 13.31
CA GLN A 217 -20.73 27.67 12.19
C GLN A 217 -19.33 27.07 12.05
N VAL A 218 -18.27 27.88 12.18
CA VAL A 218 -16.88 27.41 12.17
C VAL A 218 -16.60 26.47 13.34
N ALA A 219 -17.04 26.84 14.55
CA ALA A 219 -16.87 26.01 15.74
C ALA A 219 -17.59 24.67 15.61
N GLU A 220 -18.81 24.66 15.08
CA GLU A 220 -19.55 23.41 14.85
C GLU A 220 -18.89 22.54 13.78
N SER A 221 -18.43 23.12 12.66
CA SER A 221 -17.64 22.41 11.64
C SER A 221 -16.43 21.71 12.25
N SER A 222 -15.69 22.41 13.13
CA SER A 222 -14.53 21.84 13.82
C SER A 222 -14.91 20.67 14.73
N ARG A 223 -15.97 20.78 15.52
CA ARG A 223 -16.44 19.70 16.41
C ARG A 223 -16.89 18.47 15.63
N LEU A 224 -17.55 18.66 14.49
CA LEU A 224 -17.95 17.57 13.61
C LEU A 224 -16.73 16.85 13.03
N ALA A 225 -15.71 17.60 12.59
CA ALA A 225 -14.46 17.04 12.10
C ALA A 225 -13.71 16.23 13.17
N GLU A 226 -13.65 16.72 14.41
CA GLU A 226 -13.06 16.01 15.56
C GLU A 226 -13.83 14.71 15.88
N ARG A 227 -15.17 14.77 15.89
CA ARG A 227 -16.01 13.58 16.12
C ARG A 227 -15.78 12.52 15.04
N ALA A 228 -15.74 12.93 13.77
CA ALA A 228 -15.46 12.03 12.66
C ALA A 228 -14.07 11.38 12.78
N ALA A 229 -13.05 12.15 13.20
CA ALA A 229 -11.71 11.61 13.43
C ALA A 229 -11.68 10.56 14.56
N GLU A 230 -12.37 10.81 15.67
CA GLU A 230 -12.47 9.83 16.78
C GLU A 230 -13.29 8.59 16.40
N GLU A 231 -14.34 8.73 15.59
CA GLU A 231 -15.07 7.59 15.01
C GLU A 231 -14.18 6.73 14.11
N ARG A 232 -13.41 7.33 13.19
CA ARG A 232 -12.45 6.59 12.35
C ARG A 232 -11.39 5.89 13.19
N LYS A 233 -10.84 6.57 14.20
CA LYS A 233 -9.85 5.97 15.11
C LYS A 233 -10.43 4.76 15.85
N ARG A 234 -11.67 4.84 16.33
CA ARG A 234 -12.37 3.68 16.93
C ARG A 234 -12.57 2.55 15.92
N ALA A 235 -12.99 2.87 14.69
CA ALA A 235 -13.17 1.89 13.62
C ALA A 235 -11.86 1.19 13.23
N ILE A 236 -10.75 1.92 13.15
CA ILE A 236 -9.40 1.40 12.90
C ILE A 236 -8.95 0.47 14.02
N ASN A 237 -9.14 0.88 15.27
CA ASN A 237 -8.77 0.06 16.42
C ASN A 237 -9.60 -1.22 16.51
N ALA A 238 -10.90 -1.16 16.18
CA ALA A 238 -11.79 -2.31 16.18
C ALA A 238 -11.40 -3.39 15.17
N ARG A 239 -10.77 -3.00 14.06
CA ARG A 239 -10.27 -3.90 13.02
C ARG A 239 -8.77 -4.19 13.12
N ARG A 240 -8.11 -3.89 14.25
CA ARG A 240 -6.68 -4.19 14.44
C ARG A 240 -6.40 -5.69 14.25
N PHE A 241 -5.34 -6.02 13.52
CA PHE A 241 -4.94 -7.41 13.35
C PHE A 241 -4.64 -8.08 14.70
N SER A 242 -5.21 -9.27 14.89
CA SER A 242 -4.87 -10.18 15.96
C SER A 242 -4.80 -11.59 15.38
N LEU A 243 -3.69 -12.28 15.60
CA LEU A 243 -3.54 -13.66 15.16
C LEU A 243 -4.39 -14.57 16.06
N PRO A 244 -5.28 -15.40 15.52
CA PRO A 244 -6.03 -16.35 16.33
C PRO A 244 -5.11 -17.36 17.02
N PRO A 245 -5.40 -17.75 18.28
CA PRO A 245 -4.66 -18.82 18.96
C PRO A 245 -4.64 -20.10 18.12
N GLY A 246 -3.48 -20.75 18.05
CA GLY A 246 -3.31 -22.03 17.35
C GLY A 246 -3.16 -21.93 15.83
N ALA A 247 -3.13 -20.72 15.23
CA ALA A 247 -2.84 -20.57 13.81
C ALA A 247 -1.46 -21.15 13.45
N GLY A 248 -1.43 -22.13 12.55
CA GLY A 248 -0.22 -22.85 12.19
C GLY A 248 0.79 -22.01 11.39
N SER A 249 2.08 -22.19 11.66
CA SER A 249 3.20 -21.59 10.91
C SER A 249 3.74 -22.48 9.79
N THR A 250 3.27 -23.73 9.68
CA THR A 250 3.71 -24.66 8.64
C THR A 250 3.09 -24.29 7.29
N ALA A 251 3.93 -23.99 6.30
CA ALA A 251 3.49 -23.63 4.96
C ALA A 251 2.88 -24.83 4.19
N ARG A 252 1.66 -24.62 3.67
CA ARG A 252 0.90 -25.58 2.86
C ARG A 252 0.62 -24.98 1.49
N SER A 253 0.39 -25.82 0.49
CA SER A 253 0.05 -25.36 -0.86
C SER A 253 -1.22 -24.52 -0.84
N CYS A 254 -1.29 -23.48 -1.68
CA CYS A 254 -2.50 -22.66 -1.82
C CYS A 254 -3.76 -23.48 -2.11
N SER A 255 -3.63 -24.61 -2.81
CA SER A 255 -4.77 -25.48 -3.14
C SER A 255 -5.36 -26.21 -1.93
N GLU A 256 -4.66 -26.22 -0.79
CA GLU A 256 -5.11 -26.86 0.45
C GLU A 256 -5.97 -25.91 1.31
N TRP A 257 -5.93 -24.60 1.04
CA TRP A 257 -6.75 -23.59 1.69
C TRP A 257 -8.03 -23.41 0.86
N LYS A 258 -9.11 -24.11 1.23
CA LYS A 258 -10.45 -23.96 0.64
C LYS A 258 -11.34 -23.12 1.54
#